data_AF-A0A4V3UTT3-F1
#
_entry.id   AF-A0A4V3UTT3-F1
#
_cell.length_a   1.000
_cell.length_b   1.000
_cell.length_c   1.000
_cell.angle_alpha   90.00
_cell.angle_beta   90.00
_cell.angle_gamma   90.00
#
_symmetry.space_group_name_H-M   'P 1'
#
loop_
_entity.id
_entity.type
_entity.pdbx_description
1 polymer ?
#
loop_
_entity_poly.entity_id
_entity_poly.type
_entity_poly.pdbx_seq_one_letter_code
_entity_poly.pdbx_strand_id
1 'polypeptide(L)'
;MSRQSIVALLALALISLARLAGAAPADPVTAAGNTPPARASLGQFEHDVLSIVALRNEADRLAGAAVLARAVPDLPSVLTYQTFLARAEAAPGAGAAVQWVALGNCGKVGPQPEDCINVRALARLEKLAPDNAAVWLLAFDRARQRGDDKAAREALTRAAAATEFSTYYGVLLHAVLETTRALPMSAALVHELAGADGNAYAVTYMIAAGNIMYLPTPSLAPVFEACKAPGKDATLRAQCTRIAHLLTWGDTVIAHAAGLALQERLADSADARAHVAAERRTLAWQTQQYAAQVLKARNDRALAARLVQLVLQGGTENSIQLALLRSAGIDTTPPLDWQAGQ
;
A
#
# COMPACT_ATOMS: atom_id res chain seq x y z
N MET A 1 8.90 -29.25 9.95
CA MET A 1 8.08 -28.64 8.87
C MET A 1 8.92 -27.54 8.24
N SER A 2 9.18 -27.61 6.93
CA SER A 2 10.13 -26.69 6.28
C SER A 2 9.51 -25.29 6.13
N ARG A 3 10.35 -24.25 6.14
CA ARG A 3 9.95 -22.85 5.90
C ARG A 3 9.15 -22.69 4.58
N GLN A 4 9.35 -23.58 3.61
CA GLN A 4 8.61 -23.60 2.34
C GLN A 4 7.14 -24.06 2.53
N SER A 5 6.84 -24.89 3.52
CA SER A 5 5.48 -25.37 3.78
C SER A 5 4.58 -24.33 4.49
N ILE A 6 5.16 -23.38 5.24
CA ILE A 6 4.41 -22.32 5.93
C ILE A 6 4.22 -21.10 5.01
N VAL A 7 5.21 -20.78 4.17
CA VAL A 7 5.06 -19.79 3.08
C VAL A 7 4.02 -20.25 2.06
N ALA A 8 3.96 -21.56 1.76
CA ALA A 8 2.92 -22.12 0.90
C ALA A 8 1.50 -21.94 1.48
N LEU A 9 1.30 -22.08 2.80
CA LEU A 9 -0.02 -21.94 3.43
C LEU A 9 -0.53 -20.49 3.51
N LEU A 10 0.36 -19.50 3.67
CA LEU A 10 0.00 -18.08 3.63
C LEU A 10 -0.15 -17.54 2.19
N ALA A 11 0.68 -18.02 1.26
CA ALA A 11 0.48 -17.76 -0.17
C ALA A 11 -0.80 -18.42 -0.68
N LEU A 12 -1.15 -19.62 -0.22
CA LEU A 12 -2.43 -20.25 -0.52
C LEU A 12 -3.61 -19.49 0.10
N ALA A 13 -3.50 -18.85 1.27
CA ALA A 13 -4.59 -18.04 1.81
C ALA A 13 -4.85 -16.76 1.01
N LEU A 14 -3.81 -16.09 0.52
CA LEU A 14 -3.93 -14.90 -0.34
C LEU A 14 -4.27 -15.24 -1.80
N ILE A 15 -3.75 -16.35 -2.33
CA ILE A 15 -4.15 -16.90 -3.65
C ILE A 15 -5.57 -17.47 -3.57
N SER A 16 -6.01 -17.98 -2.41
CA SER A 16 -7.42 -18.38 -2.22
C SER A 16 -8.32 -17.16 -2.15
N LEU A 17 -7.89 -16.02 -1.61
CA LEU A 17 -8.64 -14.75 -1.73
C LEU A 17 -8.68 -14.23 -3.18
N ALA A 18 -7.70 -14.57 -4.03
CA ALA A 18 -7.68 -14.19 -5.45
C ALA A 18 -8.33 -15.23 -6.41
N ARG A 19 -8.39 -16.51 -6.02
CA ARG A 19 -9.03 -17.61 -6.80
C ARG A 19 -10.46 -17.92 -6.34
N LEU A 20 -10.79 -17.67 -5.07
CA LEU A 20 -12.17 -17.62 -4.56
C LEU A 20 -12.71 -16.19 -4.75
N ALA A 21 -12.47 -15.57 -5.90
CA ALA A 21 -12.96 -14.22 -6.24
C ALA A 21 -13.75 -14.22 -7.56
N GLY A 22 -14.04 -15.40 -8.13
CA GLY A 22 -14.71 -15.51 -9.44
C GLY A 22 -13.95 -14.88 -10.61
N ALA A 23 -12.82 -14.22 -10.36
CA ALA A 23 -11.92 -13.75 -11.37
C ALA A 23 -11.35 -14.99 -12.06
N ALA A 24 -11.90 -15.29 -13.24
CA ALA A 24 -11.09 -15.82 -14.33
C ALA A 24 -9.72 -15.11 -14.28
N PRO A 25 -8.60 -15.78 -14.62
CA PRO A 25 -7.35 -15.03 -14.83
C PRO A 25 -7.76 -13.84 -15.68
N ALA A 26 -7.66 -12.64 -15.11
CA ALA A 26 -7.92 -11.45 -15.89
C ALA A 26 -7.04 -11.64 -17.11
N ASP A 27 -7.62 -11.69 -18.30
CA ASP A 27 -6.84 -11.63 -19.52
C ASP A 27 -5.80 -10.56 -19.26
N PRO A 28 -4.50 -10.91 -19.33
CA PRO A 28 -3.43 -10.10 -18.77
C PRO A 28 -3.65 -8.69 -19.23
N VAL A 29 -3.97 -7.82 -18.26
CA VAL A 29 -4.30 -6.40 -18.38
C VAL A 29 -3.96 -5.92 -19.77
N THR A 30 -4.96 -5.95 -20.66
CA THR A 30 -4.88 -5.67 -22.11
C THR A 30 -3.50 -5.17 -22.56
N ALA A 31 -2.79 -6.03 -23.29
CA ALA A 31 -1.46 -5.88 -23.89
C ALA A 31 -1.12 -4.55 -24.59
N ALA A 32 -2.04 -3.57 -24.68
CA ALA A 32 -1.81 -2.25 -25.28
C ALA A 32 -0.75 -1.42 -24.54
N GLY A 33 -0.80 -1.35 -23.20
CA GLY A 33 0.16 -0.58 -22.38
C GLY A 33 1.53 -1.25 -22.17
N ASN A 34 1.67 -2.52 -22.58
CA ASN A 34 2.90 -3.31 -22.44
C ASN A 34 3.68 -3.42 -23.76
N THR A 35 3.26 -2.70 -24.81
CA THR A 35 4.04 -2.61 -26.03
C THR A 35 5.29 -1.75 -25.79
N PRO A 36 6.42 -2.04 -26.46
CA PRO A 36 7.62 -1.20 -26.35
C PRO A 36 7.37 0.29 -26.65
N PRO A 37 6.54 0.66 -27.66
CA PRO A 37 6.15 2.07 -27.88
C PRO A 37 5.42 2.68 -26.68
N ALA A 38 4.39 2.02 -26.15
CA ALA A 38 3.62 2.50 -25.00
C ALA A 38 4.51 2.77 -23.77
N ARG A 39 5.50 1.90 -23.53
CA ARG A 39 6.48 2.10 -22.46
C ARG A 39 7.40 3.29 -22.71
N ALA A 40 7.85 3.49 -23.95
CA ALA A 40 8.71 4.62 -24.31
C ALA A 40 7.95 5.95 -24.17
N SER A 41 6.71 6.02 -24.67
CA SER A 41 5.85 7.20 -24.58
C SER A 41 5.49 7.54 -23.12
N LEU A 42 5.19 6.53 -22.30
CA LEU A 42 4.98 6.71 -20.86
C LEU A 42 6.25 7.20 -20.16
N GLY A 43 7.40 6.56 -20.43
CA GLY A 43 8.68 6.96 -19.85
C GLY A 43 9.07 8.39 -20.20
N GLN A 44 8.81 8.84 -21.43
CA GLN A 44 9.01 10.24 -21.83
C GLN A 44 8.08 11.20 -21.07
N PHE A 45 6.80 10.85 -20.96
CA PHE A 45 5.85 11.65 -20.18
C PHE A 45 6.27 11.77 -18.71
N GLU A 46 6.65 10.67 -18.08
CA GLU A 46 7.10 10.66 -16.69
C GLU A 46 8.42 11.45 -16.53
N HIS A 47 9.35 11.36 -17.48
CA HIS A 47 10.55 12.22 -17.53
C HIS A 47 10.19 13.71 -17.56
N ASP A 48 9.21 14.11 -18.38
CA ASP A 48 8.81 15.51 -18.52
C ASP A 48 8.08 16.02 -17.27
N VAL A 49 7.24 15.19 -16.66
CA VAL A 49 6.63 15.45 -15.35
C VAL A 49 7.72 15.68 -14.30
N LEU A 50 8.70 14.77 -14.21
CA LEU A 50 9.80 14.87 -13.25
C LEU A 50 10.63 16.13 -13.48
N SER A 51 10.87 16.51 -14.75
CA SER A 51 11.57 17.75 -15.10
C SER A 51 10.84 19.01 -14.59
N ILE A 52 9.50 19.03 -14.65
CA ILE A 52 8.69 20.12 -14.11
C ILE A 52 8.75 20.14 -12.58
N VAL A 53 8.59 18.98 -11.95
CA VAL A 53 8.62 18.88 -10.48
C VAL A 53 10.01 19.11 -9.92
N ALA A 54 11.08 18.95 -10.71
CA ALA A 54 12.43 19.32 -10.31
C ALA A 54 12.58 20.80 -9.95
N LEU A 55 11.68 21.68 -10.40
CA LEU A 55 11.67 23.11 -10.07
C LEU A 55 10.95 23.43 -8.74
N ARG A 56 10.36 22.42 -8.09
CA ARG A 56 9.58 22.53 -6.86
C ARG A 56 10.45 22.34 -5.61
N ASN A 57 9.96 22.78 -4.45
CA ASN A 57 10.68 22.67 -3.17
C ASN A 57 9.81 22.13 -2.02
N GLU A 58 8.57 21.75 -2.28
CA GLU A 58 7.66 21.17 -1.30
C GLU A 58 8.02 19.70 -1.05
N ALA A 59 8.15 19.30 0.22
CA ALA A 59 8.61 17.96 0.62
C ALA A 59 7.74 16.83 0.03
N ASP A 60 6.41 16.97 0.08
CA ASP A 60 5.48 15.96 -0.42
C ASP A 60 5.56 15.81 -1.94
N ARG A 61 5.68 16.92 -2.69
CA ARG A 61 5.83 16.87 -4.16
C ARG A 61 7.14 16.20 -4.55
N LEU A 62 8.22 16.52 -3.85
CA LEU A 62 9.52 15.89 -4.08
C LEU A 62 9.51 14.41 -3.68
N ALA A 63 8.77 14.02 -2.64
CA ALA A 63 8.58 12.61 -2.28
C ALA A 63 7.76 11.85 -3.34
N GLY A 64 6.68 12.45 -3.86
CA GLY A 64 5.92 11.90 -4.98
C GLY A 64 6.78 11.71 -6.23
N ALA A 65 7.60 12.71 -6.57
CA ALA A 65 8.58 12.63 -7.66
C ALA A 65 9.64 11.56 -7.43
N ALA A 66 10.13 11.39 -6.20
CA ALA A 66 11.06 10.31 -5.89
C ALA A 66 10.41 8.96 -6.22
N VAL A 67 9.20 8.69 -5.70
CA VAL A 67 8.48 7.44 -5.94
C VAL A 67 8.26 7.19 -7.44
N LEU A 68 7.78 8.19 -8.19
CA LEU A 68 7.59 8.10 -9.64
C LEU A 68 8.90 7.80 -10.40
N ALA A 69 10.02 8.43 -10.00
CA ALA A 69 11.32 8.24 -10.63
C ALA A 69 11.90 6.82 -10.50
N ARG A 70 11.31 5.93 -9.68
CA ARG A 70 11.77 4.53 -9.57
C ARG A 70 11.42 3.69 -10.79
N ALA A 71 10.32 4.02 -11.48
CA ALA A 71 9.82 3.27 -12.62
C ALA A 71 10.42 3.74 -13.96
N VAL A 72 11.08 4.90 -13.99
CA VAL A 72 11.60 5.50 -15.22
C VAL A 72 13.08 5.15 -15.40
N PRO A 73 13.45 4.40 -16.47
CA PRO A 73 14.84 4.08 -16.75
C PRO A 73 15.61 5.31 -17.27
N ASP A 74 16.95 5.25 -17.16
CA ASP A 74 17.89 6.19 -17.81
C ASP A 74 17.67 7.69 -17.52
N LEU A 75 17.09 8.01 -16.36
CA LEU A 75 16.92 9.38 -15.92
C LEU A 75 18.28 10.08 -15.70
N PRO A 76 18.40 11.38 -16.07
CA PRO A 76 19.53 12.21 -15.67
C PRO A 76 19.73 12.20 -14.15
N SER A 77 20.97 12.34 -13.68
CA SER A 77 21.30 12.28 -12.24
C SER A 77 20.46 13.22 -11.38
N VAL A 78 20.07 14.38 -11.92
CA VAL A 78 19.24 15.39 -11.24
C VAL A 78 17.76 14.99 -11.07
N LEU A 79 17.28 13.98 -11.80
CA LEU A 79 15.88 13.50 -11.78
C LEU A 79 15.73 12.12 -11.13
N THR A 80 16.79 11.56 -10.56
CA THR A 80 16.72 10.21 -9.96
C THR A 80 15.92 10.18 -8.66
N TYR A 81 15.43 8.98 -8.29
CA TYR A 81 14.82 8.71 -6.98
C TYR A 81 15.67 9.25 -5.83
N GLN A 82 16.98 9.01 -5.84
CA GLN A 82 17.89 9.44 -4.77
C GLN A 82 17.98 10.97 -4.68
N THR A 83 18.05 11.66 -5.82
CA THR A 83 18.14 13.12 -5.85
C THR A 83 16.84 13.76 -5.37
N PHE A 84 15.67 13.28 -5.84
CA PHE A 84 14.39 13.78 -5.36
C PHE A 84 14.18 13.52 -3.87
N LEU A 85 14.50 12.30 -3.40
CA LEU A 85 14.39 11.95 -2.00
C LEU A 85 15.29 12.82 -1.12
N ALA A 86 16.56 13.01 -1.49
CA ALA A 86 17.49 13.85 -0.72
C ALA A 86 16.98 15.30 -0.61
N ARG A 87 16.38 15.82 -1.69
CA ARG A 87 15.74 17.14 -1.68
C ARG A 87 14.48 17.15 -0.81
N ALA A 88 13.67 16.11 -0.87
CA ALA A 88 12.47 15.96 -0.04
C ALA A 88 12.84 15.92 1.45
N GLU A 89 13.91 15.21 1.82
CA GLU A 89 14.41 15.14 3.21
C GLU A 89 14.93 16.50 3.71
N ALA A 90 15.47 17.34 2.81
CA ALA A 90 15.99 18.67 3.14
C ALA A 90 14.92 19.78 3.07
N ALA A 91 13.76 19.51 2.49
CA ALA A 91 12.72 20.49 2.28
C ALA A 91 11.97 20.83 3.59
N PRO A 92 11.45 22.06 3.73
CA PRO A 92 10.53 22.39 4.81
C PRO A 92 9.32 21.46 4.80
N GLY A 93 8.90 20.98 5.98
CA GLY A 93 7.78 20.05 6.11
C GLY A 93 8.13 18.57 5.88
N ALA A 94 9.40 18.23 5.67
CA ALA A 94 9.84 16.83 5.61
C ALA A 94 9.48 16.09 6.90
N GLY A 95 8.56 15.13 6.80
CA GLY A 95 8.03 14.36 7.92
C GLY A 95 8.24 12.86 7.79
N ALA A 96 7.47 12.11 8.57
CA ALA A 96 7.54 10.64 8.58
C ALA A 96 7.21 10.01 7.22
N ALA A 97 6.28 10.56 6.43
CA ALA A 97 5.98 10.06 5.09
C ALA A 97 7.19 10.12 4.14
N VAL A 98 8.00 11.19 4.18
CA VAL A 98 9.24 11.28 3.42
C VAL A 98 10.25 10.22 3.87
N GLN A 99 10.38 10.02 5.18
CA GLN A 99 11.25 8.97 5.72
C GLN A 99 10.74 7.56 5.41
N TRP A 100 9.43 7.38 5.24
CA TRP A 100 8.84 6.13 4.77
C TRP A 100 9.27 5.83 3.34
N VAL A 101 9.25 6.82 2.44
CA VAL A 101 9.82 6.67 1.09
C VAL A 101 11.30 6.30 1.16
N ALA A 102 12.06 6.89 2.09
CA ALA A 102 13.48 6.61 2.29
C ALA A 102 13.81 5.18 2.74
N LEU A 103 12.83 4.41 3.23
CA LEU A 103 13.01 2.99 3.54
C LEU A 103 13.49 2.19 2.32
N GLY A 104 13.04 2.56 1.11
CA GLY A 104 13.46 1.90 -0.13
C GLY A 104 14.82 2.35 -0.66
N ASN A 105 15.49 3.32 -0.02
CA ASN A 105 16.75 3.89 -0.51
C ASN A 105 17.96 3.07 -0.08
N CYS A 106 18.14 1.90 -0.65
CA CYS A 106 19.18 0.97 -0.25
C CYS A 106 20.48 1.01 -1.08
N GLY A 107 20.59 1.95 -2.02
CA GLY A 107 21.70 1.96 -2.98
C GLY A 107 21.74 0.68 -3.81
N LYS A 108 22.94 0.26 -4.22
CA LYS A 108 23.16 -0.97 -5.03
C LYS A 108 23.42 -2.23 -4.18
N VAL A 109 23.02 -2.23 -2.90
CA VAL A 109 23.45 -3.25 -1.94
C VAL A 109 22.51 -4.46 -1.94
N GLY A 110 22.92 -5.55 -2.59
CA GLY A 110 22.45 -6.91 -2.30
C GLY A 110 21.53 -7.55 -3.34
N PRO A 111 21.38 -8.90 -3.30
CA PRO A 111 20.89 -9.72 -4.41
C PRO A 111 19.39 -9.62 -4.71
N GLN A 112 18.59 -8.92 -3.89
CA GLN A 112 17.18 -8.65 -4.14
C GLN A 112 16.81 -7.24 -3.63
N PRO A 113 16.67 -6.24 -4.53
CA PRO A 113 16.27 -4.87 -4.20
C PRO A 113 14.95 -4.76 -3.41
N GLU A 114 14.07 -5.74 -3.57
CA GLU A 114 12.72 -5.84 -2.97
C GLU A 114 12.72 -6.13 -1.46
N ASP A 115 13.78 -6.72 -0.91
CA ASP A 115 13.87 -7.07 0.52
C ASP A 115 14.55 -5.98 1.37
N CYS A 116 14.88 -4.84 0.76
CA CYS A 116 15.72 -3.87 1.43
C CYS A 116 14.96 -2.80 2.23
N ILE A 117 15.21 -2.79 3.54
CA ILE A 117 14.82 -1.73 4.47
C ILE A 117 16.04 -0.89 4.87
N ASN A 118 16.09 0.37 4.44
CA ASN A 118 17.13 1.31 4.82
C ASN A 118 17.11 1.56 6.34
N VAL A 119 18.17 1.12 7.01
CA VAL A 119 18.29 1.18 8.47
C VAL A 119 18.36 2.58 9.04
N ARG A 120 18.91 3.54 8.30
CA ARG A 120 19.01 4.94 8.73
C ARG A 120 17.64 5.59 8.66
N ALA A 121 16.87 5.31 7.60
CA ALA A 121 15.48 5.74 7.48
C ALA A 121 14.61 5.12 8.58
N LEU A 122 14.74 3.82 8.85
CA LEU A 122 14.03 3.15 9.94
C LEU A 122 14.36 3.79 11.30
N ALA A 123 15.64 4.00 11.62
CA ALA A 123 16.04 4.66 12.87
C ALA A 123 15.56 6.12 12.98
N ARG A 124 15.31 6.81 11.85
CA ARG A 124 14.67 8.14 11.83
C ARG A 124 13.18 8.03 12.08
N LEU A 125 12.48 7.06 11.46
CA LEU A 125 11.07 6.80 11.69
C LEU A 125 10.77 6.44 13.14
N GLU A 126 11.61 5.62 13.78
CA GLU A 126 11.49 5.28 15.21
C GLU A 126 11.49 6.52 16.13
N LYS A 127 12.08 7.63 15.69
CA LYS A 127 12.12 8.90 16.41
C LYS A 127 10.99 9.85 16.00
N LEU A 128 10.65 9.90 14.71
CA LEU A 128 9.66 10.83 14.17
C LEU A 128 8.22 10.35 14.37
N ALA A 129 8.00 9.05 14.37
CA ALA A 129 6.69 8.42 14.52
C ALA A 129 6.76 7.27 15.55
N PRO A 130 7.13 7.57 16.81
CA PRO A 130 7.28 6.55 17.85
C PRO A 130 5.93 5.92 18.26
N ASP A 131 4.82 6.53 17.87
CA ASP A 131 3.44 6.14 18.11
C ASP A 131 2.79 5.39 16.94
N ASN A 132 3.55 5.12 15.87
CA ASN A 132 3.10 4.36 14.70
C ASN A 132 3.59 2.90 14.75
N ALA A 133 2.66 1.96 14.87
CA ALA A 133 2.95 0.53 14.95
C ALA A 133 3.68 -0.01 13.71
N ALA A 134 3.40 0.53 12.51
CA ALA A 134 4.01 0.03 11.28
C ALA A 134 5.55 0.17 11.31
N VAL A 135 6.07 1.25 11.91
CA VAL A 135 7.50 1.48 12.14
C VAL A 135 8.09 0.39 13.02
N TRP A 136 7.43 0.09 14.13
CA TRP A 136 7.90 -0.94 15.07
C TRP A 136 7.77 -2.35 14.52
N LEU A 137 6.80 -2.62 13.63
CA LEU A 137 6.71 -3.91 12.95
C LEU A 137 7.83 -4.12 11.92
N LEU A 138 8.33 -3.05 11.27
CA LEU A 138 9.56 -3.12 10.46
C LEU A 138 10.78 -3.45 11.33
N ALA A 139 10.91 -2.79 12.49
CA ALA A 139 11.98 -3.06 13.44
C ALA A 139 11.92 -4.49 14.00
N PHE A 140 10.71 -4.99 14.26
CA PHE A 140 10.45 -6.35 14.71
C PHE A 140 10.89 -7.39 13.68
N ASP A 141 10.46 -7.27 12.42
CA ASP A 141 10.86 -8.19 11.34
C ASP A 141 12.37 -8.19 11.16
N ARG A 142 12.99 -7.00 11.11
CA ARG A 142 14.45 -6.87 11.02
C ARG A 142 15.18 -7.55 12.20
N ALA A 143 14.71 -7.35 13.42
CA ALA A 143 15.31 -7.98 14.59
C ALA A 143 15.20 -9.51 14.52
N ARG A 144 14.05 -10.03 14.07
CA ARG A 144 13.83 -11.46 13.84
C ARG A 144 14.76 -12.02 12.76
N GLN A 145 14.95 -11.31 11.65
CA GLN A 145 15.88 -11.73 10.59
C GLN A 145 17.34 -11.82 11.07
N ARG A 146 17.74 -10.99 12.04
CA ARG A 146 19.08 -11.02 12.65
C ARG A 146 19.21 -12.01 13.82
N GLY A 147 18.14 -12.68 14.21
CA GLY A 147 18.13 -13.54 15.41
C GLY A 147 18.26 -12.79 16.74
N ASP A 148 17.92 -11.49 16.76
CA ASP A 148 17.97 -10.66 17.97
C ASP A 148 16.62 -10.68 18.69
N ASP A 149 16.40 -11.71 19.50
CA ASP A 149 15.13 -11.92 20.21
C ASP A 149 14.85 -10.85 21.28
N LYS A 150 15.88 -10.17 21.79
CA LYS A 150 15.68 -9.05 22.73
C LYS A 150 15.11 -7.84 21.99
N ALA A 151 15.75 -7.44 20.89
CA ALA A 151 15.26 -6.34 20.07
C ALA A 151 13.89 -6.64 19.45
N ALA A 152 13.64 -7.89 19.05
CA ALA A 152 12.34 -8.29 18.51
C ALA A 152 11.22 -8.13 19.56
N ARG A 153 11.42 -8.59 20.80
CA ARG A 153 10.43 -8.40 21.87
C ARG A 153 10.20 -6.95 22.22
N GLU A 154 11.26 -6.14 22.23
CA GLU A 154 11.14 -4.70 22.46
C GLU A 154 10.33 -4.02 21.36
N ALA A 155 10.64 -4.30 20.09
CA ALA A 155 9.91 -3.76 18.95
C ALA A 155 8.43 -4.18 18.96
N LEU A 156 8.13 -5.45 19.25
CA LEU A 156 6.74 -5.92 19.38
C LEU A 156 5.99 -5.21 20.52
N THR A 157 6.67 -5.00 21.65
CA THR A 157 6.11 -4.26 22.79
C THR A 157 5.80 -2.82 22.41
N ARG A 158 6.69 -2.15 21.69
CA ARG A 158 6.46 -0.79 21.19
C ARG A 158 5.35 -0.73 20.14
N ALA A 159 5.29 -1.70 19.23
CA ALA A 159 4.21 -1.82 18.26
C ALA A 159 2.83 -1.97 18.94
N ALA A 160 2.76 -2.73 20.04
CA ALA A 160 1.53 -2.89 20.81
C ALA A 160 1.15 -1.67 21.66
N ALA A 161 2.12 -0.80 21.97
CA ALA A 161 1.93 0.43 22.73
C ALA A 161 1.66 1.66 21.84
N ALA A 162 1.79 1.52 20.53
CA ALA A 162 1.49 2.54 19.53
C ALA A 162 0.00 2.92 19.52
N THR A 163 -0.32 4.09 18.99
CA THR A 163 -1.69 4.61 18.90
C THR A 163 -2.28 4.48 17.51
N GLU A 164 -1.46 4.29 16.48
CA GLU A 164 -1.91 4.11 15.10
C GLU A 164 -1.11 3.03 14.36
N PHE A 165 -1.65 2.59 13.22
CA PHE A 165 -0.90 1.84 12.21
C PHE A 165 -1.02 2.59 10.88
N SER A 166 0.10 3.11 10.38
CA SER A 166 0.12 3.86 9.12
C SER A 166 1.35 3.52 8.30
N THR A 167 1.16 3.09 7.05
CA THR A 167 2.23 3.01 6.05
C THR A 167 2.33 4.29 5.21
N TYR A 168 1.60 5.34 5.60
CA TYR A 168 1.46 6.60 4.89
C TYR A 168 0.91 6.42 3.46
N TYR A 169 0.17 5.35 3.19
CA TYR A 169 -0.30 5.00 1.84
C TYR A 169 -1.11 6.13 1.22
N GLY A 170 -2.13 6.63 1.91
CA GLY A 170 -2.99 7.69 1.36
C GLY A 170 -2.25 9.01 1.12
N VAL A 171 -1.34 9.38 2.03
CA VAL A 171 -0.50 10.58 1.91
C VAL A 171 0.42 10.47 0.69
N LEU A 172 1.07 9.32 0.52
CA LEU A 172 2.01 9.10 -0.59
C LEU A 172 1.28 8.89 -1.92
N LEU A 173 0.08 8.30 -1.92
CA LEU A 173 -0.75 8.18 -3.13
C LEU A 173 -1.18 9.56 -3.61
N HIS A 174 -1.61 10.42 -2.69
CA HIS A 174 -1.89 11.82 -2.96
C HIS A 174 -0.67 12.54 -3.56
N ALA A 175 0.50 12.42 -2.94
CA ALA A 175 1.73 13.05 -3.41
C ALA A 175 2.14 12.61 -4.83
N VAL A 176 2.08 11.31 -5.13
CA VAL A 176 2.38 10.78 -6.47
C VAL A 176 1.31 11.24 -7.47
N LEU A 177 0.04 11.23 -7.10
CA LEU A 177 -1.04 11.69 -7.98
C LEU A 177 -0.90 13.18 -8.33
N GLU A 178 -0.62 14.04 -7.36
CA GLU A 178 -0.31 15.47 -7.58
C GLU A 178 0.89 15.65 -8.50
N THR A 179 1.93 14.83 -8.31
CA THR A 179 3.14 14.82 -9.15
C THR A 179 2.80 14.47 -10.59
N THR A 180 2.13 13.34 -10.83
CA THR A 180 1.73 12.88 -12.18
C THR A 180 0.85 13.92 -12.89
N ARG A 181 0.05 14.69 -12.15
CA ARG A 181 -0.82 15.73 -12.69
C ARG A 181 -0.13 17.07 -12.97
N ALA A 182 1.17 17.20 -12.67
CA ALA A 182 1.92 18.43 -12.95
C ALA A 182 1.99 18.75 -14.47
N LEU A 183 1.80 17.74 -15.32
CA LEU A 183 1.70 17.88 -16.78
C LEU A 183 0.44 17.16 -17.27
N PRO A 184 -0.42 17.80 -18.09
CA PRO A 184 -1.55 17.11 -18.69
C PRO A 184 -1.07 16.09 -19.73
N MET A 185 -1.60 14.87 -19.68
CA MET A 185 -1.36 13.87 -20.73
C MET A 185 -2.01 14.27 -22.05
N SER A 186 -1.31 14.05 -23.16
CA SER A 186 -1.86 14.23 -24.49
C SER A 186 -2.92 13.17 -24.79
N ALA A 187 -3.88 13.49 -25.67
CA ALA A 187 -4.90 12.52 -26.09
C ALA A 187 -4.28 11.28 -26.77
N ALA A 188 -3.18 11.48 -27.52
CA ALA A 188 -2.45 10.39 -28.15
C ALA A 188 -1.85 9.41 -27.13
N LEU A 189 -1.22 9.93 -26.07
CA LEU A 189 -0.66 9.09 -25.01
C LEU A 189 -1.77 8.34 -24.25
N VAL A 190 -2.89 9.00 -23.94
CA VAL A 190 -4.03 8.34 -23.30
C VAL A 190 -4.57 7.21 -24.18
N HIS A 191 -4.70 7.46 -25.49
CA HIS A 191 -5.14 6.44 -26.45
C HIS A 191 -4.16 5.25 -26.50
N GLU A 192 -2.86 5.51 -26.49
CA GLU A 192 -1.83 4.47 -26.51
C GLU A 192 -1.84 3.59 -25.25
N LEU A 193 -2.04 4.20 -24.08
CA LEU A 193 -2.02 3.49 -22.79
C LEU A 193 -3.33 2.79 -22.43
N ALA A 194 -4.47 3.38 -22.82
CA ALA A 194 -5.79 2.94 -22.36
C ALA A 194 -6.80 2.66 -23.49
N GLY A 195 -6.42 2.85 -24.76
CA GLY A 195 -7.30 2.63 -25.91
C GLY A 195 -8.24 3.80 -26.22
N ALA A 196 -9.12 3.61 -27.21
CA ALA A 196 -10.06 4.65 -27.70
C ALA A 196 -10.99 5.20 -26.62
N ASP A 197 -11.47 4.34 -25.73
CA ASP A 197 -12.39 4.71 -24.64
C ASP A 197 -11.66 5.12 -23.35
N GLY A 198 -10.32 5.14 -23.39
CA GLY A 198 -9.48 5.51 -22.27
C GLY A 198 -9.62 6.98 -21.89
N ASN A 199 -9.31 7.30 -20.63
CA ASN A 199 -9.32 8.69 -20.16
C ASN A 199 -8.12 9.02 -19.26
N ALA A 200 -7.69 10.29 -19.32
CA ALA A 200 -6.50 10.76 -18.60
C ALA A 200 -6.60 10.59 -17.08
N TYR A 201 -7.79 10.71 -16.48
CA TYR A 201 -7.95 10.53 -15.03
C TYR A 201 -7.65 9.10 -14.61
N ALA A 202 -8.17 8.12 -15.34
CA ALA A 202 -7.91 6.71 -15.08
C ALA A 202 -6.43 6.37 -15.26
N VAL A 203 -5.80 6.85 -16.34
CA VAL A 203 -4.35 6.64 -16.56
C VAL A 203 -3.53 7.28 -15.45
N THR A 204 -3.87 8.50 -15.02
CA THR A 204 -3.16 9.19 -13.93
C THR A 204 -3.26 8.39 -12.63
N TYR A 205 -4.46 7.93 -12.28
CA TYR A 205 -4.67 7.11 -11.10
C TYR A 205 -3.87 5.80 -11.17
N MET A 206 -3.87 5.12 -12.33
CA MET A 206 -3.11 3.87 -12.52
C MET A 206 -1.59 4.08 -12.38
N ILE A 207 -1.04 5.17 -12.92
CA ILE A 207 0.38 5.51 -12.74
C ILE A 207 0.68 5.71 -11.25
N ALA A 208 -0.14 6.50 -10.54
CA ALA A 208 0.09 6.79 -9.14
C ALA A 208 -0.06 5.54 -8.25
N ALA A 209 -1.14 4.77 -8.43
CA ALA A 209 -1.40 3.54 -7.68
C ALA A 209 -0.37 2.44 -8.01
N GLY A 210 0.09 2.34 -9.25
CA GLY A 210 1.14 1.39 -9.63
C GLY A 210 2.49 1.72 -8.98
N ASN A 211 2.87 3.00 -8.96
CA ASN A 211 4.15 3.44 -8.40
C ASN A 211 4.22 3.31 -6.87
N ILE A 212 3.10 3.47 -6.16
CA ILE A 212 3.10 3.33 -4.70
C ILE A 212 3.36 1.89 -4.22
N MET A 213 3.08 0.89 -5.08
CA MET A 213 3.31 -0.53 -4.74
C MET A 213 4.80 -0.87 -4.55
N TYR A 214 5.72 -0.02 -5.02
CA TYR A 214 7.16 -0.19 -4.77
C TYR A 214 7.61 0.26 -3.38
N LEU A 215 6.72 0.86 -2.59
CA LEU A 215 7.06 1.31 -1.24
C LEU A 215 7.16 0.11 -0.29
N PRO A 216 8.14 0.11 0.63
CA PRO A 216 8.24 -0.94 1.62
C PRO A 216 7.00 -0.99 2.52
N THR A 217 6.55 -2.21 2.82
CA THR A 217 5.50 -2.48 3.80
C THR A 217 6.01 -3.46 4.85
N PRO A 218 5.57 -3.36 6.12
CA PRO A 218 5.97 -4.32 7.14
C PRO A 218 5.48 -5.72 6.79
N SER A 219 6.37 -6.71 6.84
CA SER A 219 5.94 -8.11 6.77
C SER A 219 5.12 -8.47 7.99
N LEU A 220 3.87 -8.92 7.77
CA LEU A 220 2.98 -9.32 8.87
C LEU A 220 3.15 -10.79 9.25
N ALA A 221 3.78 -11.62 8.42
CA ALA A 221 3.97 -13.04 8.70
C ALA A 221 4.68 -13.31 10.05
N PRO A 222 5.77 -12.60 10.42
CA PRO A 222 6.39 -12.74 11.73
C PRO A 222 5.44 -12.43 12.89
N VAL A 223 4.51 -11.48 12.71
CA VAL A 223 3.51 -11.11 13.72
C VAL A 223 2.50 -12.23 13.87
N PHE A 224 1.99 -12.77 12.77
CA PHE A 224 1.08 -13.92 12.80
C PHE A 224 1.70 -15.15 13.46
N GLU A 225 3.01 -15.41 13.24
CA GLU A 225 3.72 -16.49 13.90
C GLU A 225 3.90 -16.22 15.39
N ALA A 226 4.29 -15.01 15.79
CA ALA A 226 4.37 -14.63 17.20
C ALA A 226 3.02 -14.76 17.92
N CYS A 227 1.91 -14.45 17.24
CA CYS A 227 0.56 -14.48 17.78
C CYS A 227 -0.17 -15.82 17.58
N LYS A 228 0.48 -16.86 17.04
CA LYS A 228 -0.17 -18.14 16.66
C LYS A 228 -0.69 -18.93 17.87
N ALA A 229 0.02 -18.88 18.98
CA ALA A 229 -0.36 -19.55 20.22
C ALA A 229 0.30 -18.82 21.39
N PRO A 230 -0.23 -17.67 21.85
CA PRO A 230 0.31 -17.00 23.03
C PRO A 230 0.26 -17.90 24.27
N GLY A 231 -0.47 -19.03 24.22
CA GLY A 231 -0.51 -20.03 25.27
C GLY A 231 -1.08 -19.40 26.54
N LYS A 232 -0.32 -19.46 27.64
CA LYS A 232 -0.64 -18.79 28.91
C LYS A 232 0.07 -17.43 29.06
N ASP A 233 0.82 -16.97 28.06
CA ASP A 233 1.46 -15.65 28.10
C ASP A 233 0.42 -14.56 27.90
N ALA A 234 -0.14 -14.09 29.02
CA ALA A 234 -1.14 -13.04 29.05
C ALA A 234 -0.61 -11.72 28.47
N THR A 235 0.69 -11.44 28.62
CA THR A 235 1.32 -10.22 28.10
C THR A 235 1.39 -10.29 26.58
N LEU A 236 1.90 -11.38 26.01
CA LEU A 236 1.95 -11.55 24.55
C LEU A 236 0.55 -11.58 23.94
N ARG A 237 -0.41 -12.22 24.61
CA ARG A 237 -1.82 -12.19 24.19
C ARG A 237 -2.35 -10.75 24.12
N ALA A 238 -2.14 -9.97 25.17
CA ALA A 238 -2.58 -8.57 25.21
C ALA A 238 -1.91 -7.72 24.11
N GLN A 239 -0.61 -7.93 23.87
CA GLN A 239 0.14 -7.26 22.79
C GLN A 239 -0.43 -7.61 21.41
N CYS A 240 -0.64 -8.90 21.14
CA CYS A 240 -1.25 -9.37 19.91
C CYS A 240 -2.67 -8.82 19.69
N THR A 241 -3.49 -8.76 20.74
CA THR A 241 -4.83 -8.15 20.66
C THR A 241 -4.74 -6.66 20.32
N ARG A 242 -3.77 -5.93 20.89
CA ARG A 242 -3.55 -4.50 20.59
C ARG A 242 -3.10 -4.28 19.16
N ILE A 243 -2.13 -5.06 18.69
CA ILE A 243 -1.68 -5.00 17.29
C ILE A 243 -2.81 -5.34 16.33
N ALA A 244 -3.61 -6.36 16.64
CA ALA A 244 -4.77 -6.73 15.83
C ALA A 244 -5.78 -5.57 15.71
N HIS A 245 -6.06 -4.86 16.82
CA HIS A 245 -6.90 -3.67 16.81
C HIS A 245 -6.28 -2.50 16.01
N LEU A 246 -4.99 -2.21 16.18
CA LEU A 246 -4.32 -1.16 15.41
C LEU A 246 -4.39 -1.44 13.91
N LEU A 247 -4.18 -2.70 13.51
CA LEU A 247 -4.29 -3.14 12.12
C LEU A 247 -5.71 -3.00 11.57
N THR A 248 -6.77 -3.29 12.35
CA THR A 248 -8.16 -3.10 11.87
C THR A 248 -8.49 -1.65 11.54
N TRP A 249 -7.81 -0.70 12.17
CA TRP A 249 -7.94 0.73 11.89
C TRP A 249 -6.79 1.27 11.03
N GLY A 250 -5.99 0.39 10.43
CA GLY A 250 -4.84 0.76 9.62
C GLY A 250 -5.21 1.53 8.36
N ASP A 251 -4.21 2.19 7.76
CA ASP A 251 -4.42 3.05 6.60
C ASP A 251 -4.60 2.29 5.27
N THR A 252 -4.41 0.96 5.26
CA THR A 252 -4.55 0.10 4.08
C THR A 252 -5.60 -1.00 4.27
N VAL A 253 -6.19 -1.47 3.17
CA VAL A 253 -7.12 -2.60 3.14
C VAL A 253 -6.42 -3.89 3.58
N ILE A 254 -5.14 -4.05 3.24
CA ILE A 254 -4.32 -5.21 3.64
C ILE A 254 -4.13 -5.24 5.16
N ALA A 255 -3.80 -4.09 5.78
CA ALA A 255 -3.69 -3.99 7.23
C ALA A 255 -5.02 -4.31 7.91
N HIS A 256 -6.13 -3.74 7.41
CA HIS A 256 -7.46 -4.00 7.94
C HIS A 256 -7.80 -5.50 7.91
N ALA A 257 -7.60 -6.15 6.76
CA ALA A 257 -7.82 -7.59 6.61
C ALA A 257 -6.95 -8.43 7.56
N ALA A 258 -5.68 -8.05 7.75
CA ALA A 258 -4.76 -8.73 8.66
C ALA A 258 -5.17 -8.56 10.13
N GLY A 259 -5.63 -7.36 10.51
CA GLY A 259 -6.16 -7.07 11.84
C GLY A 259 -7.36 -7.96 12.18
N LEU A 260 -8.33 -8.05 11.26
CA LEU A 260 -9.50 -8.92 11.43
C LEU A 260 -9.09 -10.41 11.53
N ALA A 261 -8.16 -10.86 10.69
CA ALA A 261 -7.68 -12.25 10.76
C ALA A 261 -6.96 -12.57 12.09
N LEU A 262 -6.21 -11.61 12.66
CA LEU A 262 -5.64 -11.77 13.99
C LEU A 262 -6.71 -11.75 15.09
N GLN A 263 -7.69 -10.86 15.02
CA GLN A 263 -8.80 -10.81 15.98
C GLN A 263 -9.58 -12.12 16.00
N GLU A 264 -9.89 -12.68 14.83
CA GLU A 264 -10.59 -13.97 14.71
C GLU A 264 -9.79 -15.12 15.37
N ARG A 265 -8.46 -15.15 15.14
CA ARG A 265 -7.58 -16.13 15.77
C ARG A 265 -7.50 -15.96 17.29
N LEU A 266 -7.56 -14.73 17.78
CA LEU A 266 -7.43 -14.41 19.20
C LEU A 266 -8.76 -14.47 19.95
N ALA A 267 -9.90 -14.58 19.26
CA ALA A 267 -11.22 -14.52 19.88
C ALA A 267 -11.48 -15.65 20.89
N ASP A 268 -12.03 -15.28 22.06
CA ASP A 268 -12.28 -16.20 23.19
C ASP A 268 -13.64 -16.88 23.16
N SER A 269 -14.54 -16.47 22.26
CA SER A 269 -15.91 -17.01 22.16
C SER A 269 -16.32 -17.30 20.73
N ALA A 270 -17.39 -18.10 20.56
CA ALA A 270 -18.00 -18.31 19.25
C ALA A 270 -18.61 -17.01 18.69
N ASP A 271 -19.26 -16.21 19.54
CA ASP A 271 -19.89 -14.95 19.14
C ASP A 271 -18.85 -13.91 18.67
N ALA A 272 -17.72 -13.80 19.38
CA ALA A 272 -16.63 -12.90 18.97
C ALA A 272 -16.04 -13.32 17.61
N ARG A 273 -15.88 -14.64 17.38
CA ARG A 273 -15.46 -15.16 16.06
C ARG A 273 -16.49 -14.86 14.97
N ALA A 274 -17.77 -15.05 15.26
CA ALA A 274 -18.85 -14.79 14.30
C ALA A 274 -18.94 -13.30 13.93
N HIS A 275 -18.78 -12.40 14.91
CA HIS A 275 -18.73 -10.96 14.66
C HIS A 275 -17.56 -10.59 13.74
N VAL A 276 -16.34 -11.04 14.05
CA VAL A 276 -15.16 -10.76 13.20
C VAL A 276 -15.33 -11.38 11.81
N ALA A 277 -15.92 -12.56 11.69
CA ALA A 277 -16.22 -13.18 10.39
C ALA A 277 -17.21 -12.33 9.55
N ALA A 278 -18.21 -11.71 10.19
CA ALA A 278 -19.12 -10.79 9.52
C ALA A 278 -18.41 -9.50 9.05
N GLU A 279 -17.51 -8.94 9.85
CA GLU A 279 -16.66 -7.80 9.46
C GLU A 279 -15.75 -8.15 8.28
N ARG A 280 -15.12 -9.34 8.30
CA ARG A 280 -14.30 -9.83 7.18
C ARG A 280 -15.10 -9.98 5.89
N ARG A 281 -16.32 -10.50 6.00
CA ARG A 281 -17.26 -10.59 4.88
C ARG A 281 -17.59 -9.21 4.31
N THR A 282 -17.85 -8.24 5.19
CA THR A 282 -18.11 -6.86 4.81
C THR A 282 -16.93 -6.21 4.11
N LEU A 283 -15.72 -6.36 4.65
CA LEU A 283 -14.50 -5.84 4.00
C LEU A 283 -14.27 -6.47 2.62
N ALA A 284 -14.44 -7.79 2.50
CA ALA A 284 -14.28 -8.48 1.22
C ALA A 284 -15.28 -7.99 0.16
N TRP A 285 -16.55 -7.77 0.53
CA TRP A 285 -17.56 -7.17 -0.33
C TRP A 285 -17.16 -5.78 -0.78
N GLN A 286 -16.80 -4.90 0.15
CA GLN A 286 -16.41 -3.53 -0.16
C GLN A 286 -15.21 -3.49 -1.12
N THR A 287 -14.22 -4.36 -0.89
CA THR A 287 -13.02 -4.43 -1.74
C THR A 287 -13.35 -4.95 -3.14
N GLN A 288 -14.22 -5.96 -3.26
CA GLN A 288 -14.70 -6.44 -4.57
C GLN A 288 -15.46 -5.35 -5.33
N GLN A 289 -16.39 -4.66 -4.67
CA GLN A 289 -17.15 -3.57 -5.29
C GLN A 289 -16.25 -2.41 -5.68
N TYR A 290 -15.27 -2.06 -4.85
CA TYR A 290 -14.29 -1.02 -5.15
C TYR A 290 -13.45 -1.38 -6.36
N ALA A 291 -12.92 -2.60 -6.42
CA ALA A 291 -12.17 -3.08 -7.58
C ALA A 291 -12.99 -3.02 -8.87
N ALA A 292 -14.28 -3.38 -8.81
CA ALA A 292 -15.20 -3.25 -9.94
C ALA A 292 -15.39 -1.78 -10.38
N GLN A 293 -15.50 -0.84 -9.43
CA GLN A 293 -15.56 0.59 -9.76
C GLN A 293 -14.26 1.11 -10.37
N VAL A 294 -13.09 0.71 -9.84
CA VAL A 294 -11.78 1.08 -10.42
C VAL A 294 -11.64 0.55 -11.83
N LEU A 295 -12.09 -0.69 -12.09
CA LEU A 295 -12.09 -1.26 -13.44
C LEU A 295 -13.00 -0.48 -14.39
N LYS A 296 -14.23 -0.16 -13.94
CA LYS A 296 -15.18 0.66 -14.72
C LYS A 296 -14.62 2.06 -15.02
N ALA A 297 -13.92 2.65 -14.06
CA ALA A 297 -13.33 3.99 -14.20
C ALA A 297 -12.34 4.09 -15.38
N ARG A 298 -11.76 2.97 -15.84
CA ARG A 298 -10.89 2.98 -17.04
C ARG A 298 -11.56 3.61 -18.26
N ASN A 299 -12.85 3.36 -18.43
CA ASN A 299 -13.64 3.83 -19.57
C ASN A 299 -14.73 4.84 -19.18
N ASP A 300 -14.98 5.04 -17.88
CA ASP A 300 -15.93 6.02 -17.35
C ASP A 300 -15.17 7.25 -16.80
N ARG A 301 -15.14 8.32 -17.60
CA ARG A 301 -14.43 9.56 -17.26
C ARG A 301 -14.96 10.21 -15.98
N ALA A 302 -16.26 10.17 -15.73
CA ALA A 302 -16.86 10.83 -14.56
C ALA A 302 -16.46 10.07 -13.29
N LEU A 303 -16.53 8.74 -13.33
CA LEU A 303 -16.09 7.89 -12.23
C LEU A 303 -14.58 8.00 -11.96
N ALA A 304 -13.76 8.03 -13.01
CA ALA A 304 -12.32 8.24 -12.88
C ALA A 304 -11.96 9.60 -12.28
N ALA A 305 -12.62 10.68 -12.74
CA ALA A 305 -12.44 12.00 -12.17
C ALA A 305 -12.82 12.00 -10.68
N ARG A 306 -13.93 11.33 -10.31
CA ARG A 306 -14.35 11.20 -8.91
C ARG A 306 -13.32 10.46 -8.07
N LEU A 307 -12.80 9.32 -8.54
CA LEU A 307 -11.77 8.55 -7.85
C LEU A 307 -10.51 9.39 -7.61
N VAL A 308 -10.02 10.09 -8.64
CA VAL A 308 -8.87 11.01 -8.53
C VAL A 308 -9.15 12.12 -7.52
N GLN A 309 -10.36 12.70 -7.52
CA GLN A 309 -10.73 13.72 -6.53
C GLN A 309 -10.76 13.19 -5.10
N LEU A 310 -11.22 11.96 -4.88
CA LEU A 310 -11.21 11.35 -3.55
C LEU A 310 -9.78 11.15 -3.03
N VAL A 311 -8.85 10.73 -3.88
CA VAL A 311 -7.43 10.64 -3.50
C VAL A 311 -6.86 12.02 -3.16
N LEU A 312 -7.20 13.06 -3.93
CA LEU A 312 -6.75 14.44 -3.65
C LEU A 312 -7.35 15.04 -2.37
N GLN A 313 -8.52 14.56 -1.92
CA GLN A 313 -9.10 14.95 -0.64
C GLN A 313 -8.34 14.34 0.54
N GLY A 314 -7.48 13.35 0.29
CA GLY A 314 -6.70 12.65 1.31
C GLY A 314 -7.52 11.60 2.06
N GLY A 315 -6.98 11.16 3.19
CA GLY A 315 -7.50 10.05 3.98
C GLY A 315 -6.71 8.76 3.76
N THR A 316 -7.25 7.66 4.27
CA THR A 316 -6.68 6.31 4.14
C THR A 316 -7.24 5.58 2.91
N GLU A 317 -6.58 4.51 2.47
CA GLU A 317 -7.10 3.63 1.41
C GLU A 317 -8.52 3.16 1.73
N ASN A 318 -8.76 2.76 2.99
CA ASN A 318 -10.07 2.34 3.49
C ASN A 318 -11.12 3.46 3.34
N SER A 319 -10.78 4.71 3.67
CA SER A 319 -11.72 5.83 3.53
C SER A 319 -12.00 6.20 2.08
N ILE A 320 -10.99 6.13 1.19
CA ILE A 320 -11.13 6.39 -0.25
C ILE A 320 -12.06 5.34 -0.87
N GLN A 321 -11.85 4.07 -0.53
CA GLN A 321 -12.71 2.96 -0.94
C GLN A 321 -14.17 3.19 -0.55
N LEU A 322 -14.43 3.45 0.74
CA LEU A 322 -15.79 3.69 1.23
C LEU A 322 -16.42 4.93 0.60
N ALA A 323 -15.66 6.00 0.41
CA ALA A 323 -16.17 7.22 -0.21
C ALA A 323 -16.54 7.02 -1.68
N LEU A 324 -15.78 6.20 -2.43
CA LEU A 324 -16.11 5.86 -3.81
C LEU A 324 -17.41 5.06 -3.88
N LEU A 325 -17.55 4.01 -3.07
CA LEU A 325 -18.76 3.17 -3.01
C LEU A 325 -19.99 4.00 -2.69
N ARG A 326 -19.91 4.85 -1.66
CA ARG A 326 -21.01 5.75 -1.28
C ARG A 326 -21.36 6.72 -2.39
N SER A 327 -20.37 7.28 -3.09
CA SER A 327 -20.62 8.18 -4.22
C SER A 327 -21.24 7.49 -5.44
N ALA A 328 -21.06 6.18 -5.57
CA ALA A 328 -21.67 5.35 -6.60
C ALA A 328 -23.04 4.77 -6.19
N GLY A 329 -23.54 5.08 -4.97
CA GLY A 329 -24.78 4.52 -4.46
C GLY A 329 -24.73 3.02 -4.17
N ILE A 330 -23.53 2.45 -3.97
CA ILE A 330 -23.33 1.04 -3.67
C ILE A 330 -23.42 0.83 -2.17
N ASP A 331 -24.25 -0.12 -1.73
CA ASP A 331 -24.34 -0.48 -0.32
C ASP A 331 -22.99 -1.03 0.18
N THR A 332 -22.53 -0.51 1.31
CA THR A 332 -21.29 -0.97 1.95
C THR A 332 -21.48 -2.26 2.74
N THR A 333 -22.73 -2.71 2.90
CA THR A 333 -23.10 -3.98 3.53
C THR A 333 -23.32 -5.04 2.46
N PRO A 334 -22.71 -6.22 2.59
CA PRO A 334 -22.97 -7.32 1.65
C PRO A 334 -24.43 -7.82 1.73
N PRO A 335 -25.09 -8.09 0.58
CA PRO A 335 -26.39 -8.79 0.55
C PRO A 335 -26.36 -10.08 1.36
N LEU A 336 -27.45 -10.56 1.96
CA LEU A 336 -27.42 -11.71 2.87
C LEU A 336 -26.89 -13.02 2.24
N ASP A 337 -27.15 -13.21 0.95
CA ASP A 337 -26.76 -14.39 0.17
C ASP A 337 -25.36 -14.28 -0.47
N TRP A 338 -24.73 -13.10 -0.40
CA TRP A 338 -23.40 -12.89 -0.98
C TRP A 338 -22.34 -13.75 -0.30
N GLN A 339 -21.48 -14.39 -1.08
CA GLN A 339 -20.30 -15.09 -0.57
C GLN A 339 -19.09 -14.60 -1.33
N ALA A 340 -17.97 -14.44 -0.60
CA ALA A 340 -16.71 -14.12 -1.24
C ALA A 340 -16.37 -15.22 -2.25
N GLY A 341 -16.30 -14.87 -3.54
CA GLY A 341 -15.88 -15.79 -4.60
C GLY A 341 -16.89 -16.29 -5.58
N GLN A 342 -18.12 -15.78 -5.52
CA GLN A 342 -19.00 -15.73 -6.69
C GLN A 342 -18.55 -14.62 -7.63
#